data_AF-A0AAU0MGZ9-F1
#
_entry.id   AF-A0AAU0MGZ9-F1
#
_cell.length_a   1.000
_cell.length_b   1.000
_cell.length_c   1.000
_cell.angle_alpha   90.00
_cell.angle_beta   90.00
_cell.angle_gamma   90.00
#
_symmetry.space_group_name_H-M   'P 1'
#
loop_
_entity.id
_entity.type
_entity.pdbx_description
1 polymer ?
#
loop_
_entity_poly.entity_id
_entity_poly.type
_entity_poly.pdbx_seq_one_letter_code
_entity_poly.pdbx_strand_id
1 'polypeptide(L)'
;MGIVLVIVVWAALQVCGWTLIYLPQMPDGFSFAPGINPDRYPDLFSSIYLSLVTLGTLGYGDVVATTPVLRILAPLEARTGFILFTAAVSWIMQLYPALNRRRTTTLRTRSLVEGGFVSRLERDEAYETDALVMNEIASALAQTRVDLMQSAETYYFAEKDRSLALPQAMTTGWGIAKTAKKTRIPIVVAAGEVLTVAVSDLATLLQDEFLQQAGDDIPAIIDAVARDQGGTRSAG
;
A
#
# COMPACT_ATOMS: atom_id res chain seq x y z
N MET A 1 8.90 4.64 -0.75
CA MET A 1 9.46 5.95 -1.18
C MET A 1 8.37 6.92 -1.63
N GLY A 2 7.40 6.52 -2.48
CA GLY A 2 6.31 7.41 -2.92
C GLY A 2 5.47 8.05 -1.80
N ILE A 3 5.04 7.27 -0.79
CA ILE A 3 4.20 7.81 0.31
C ILE A 3 4.87 8.91 1.12
N VAL A 4 6.18 8.79 1.39
CA VAL A 4 6.93 9.82 2.13
C VAL A 4 6.95 11.11 1.34
N LEU A 5 7.15 11.03 0.02
CA LEU A 5 7.12 12.19 -0.87
C LEU A 5 5.74 12.87 -0.83
N VAL A 6 4.65 12.10 -0.89
CA VAL A 6 3.29 12.63 -0.83
C VAL A 6 3.04 13.39 0.48
N ILE A 7 3.43 12.81 1.62
CA ILE A 7 3.29 13.45 2.94
C ILE A 7 4.09 14.74 3.01
N VAL A 8 5.33 14.74 2.50
CA VAL A 8 6.19 15.94 2.45
C VAL A 8 5.57 17.01 1.56
N VAL A 9 5.00 16.65 0.40
CA VAL A 9 4.33 17.59 -0.49
C VAL A 9 3.09 18.21 0.18
N TRP A 10 2.28 17.42 0.88
CA TRP A 10 1.13 17.96 1.62
C TRP A 10 1.55 18.90 2.74
N ALA A 11 2.59 18.55 3.50
CA ALA A 11 3.14 19.42 4.52
C ALA A 11 3.63 20.75 3.91
N ALA A 12 4.39 20.67 2.80
CA ALA A 12 4.88 21.85 2.11
C ALA A 12 3.74 22.73 1.57
N LEU A 13 2.68 22.14 1.00
CA LEU A 13 1.51 22.88 0.53
C LEU A 13 0.79 23.60 1.67
N GLN A 14 0.67 22.96 2.85
CA GLN A 14 0.09 23.62 4.02
C GLN A 14 0.96 24.77 4.51
N VAL A 15 2.28 24.56 4.65
CA VAL A 15 3.20 25.63 5.04
C VAL A 15 3.10 26.82 4.07
N CYS A 16 3.10 26.55 2.77
CA CYS A 16 2.94 27.60 1.76
C CYS A 16 1.58 28.31 1.88
N GLY A 17 0.49 27.56 2.06
CA GLY A 17 -0.86 28.12 2.20
C GLY A 17 -1.00 29.05 3.40
N TRP A 18 -0.53 28.63 4.58
CA TRP A 18 -0.57 29.44 5.80
C TRP A 18 0.40 30.61 5.75
N THR A 19 1.59 30.43 5.15
CA THR A 19 2.54 31.51 4.88
C THR A 19 1.87 32.65 4.10
N LEU A 20 1.13 32.33 3.03
CA LEU A 20 0.43 33.33 2.21
C LEU A 20 -0.67 34.08 2.98
N ILE A 21 -1.26 33.45 4.00
CA ILE A 21 -2.25 34.08 4.88
C ILE A 21 -1.57 35.08 5.83
N TYR A 22 -0.42 34.73 6.39
CA TYR A 22 0.31 35.56 7.35
C TYR A 22 1.13 36.68 6.72
N LEU A 23 1.61 36.49 5.49
CA LEU A 23 2.42 37.45 4.76
C LEU A 23 1.84 38.87 4.72
N PRO A 24 0.56 39.10 4.34
CA PRO A 24 -0.01 40.46 4.30
C PRO A 24 -0.23 41.08 5.68
N GLN A 25 -0.11 40.30 6.76
CA GLN A 25 -0.31 40.74 8.13
C GLN A 25 1.00 40.93 8.87
N MET A 26 2.13 40.59 8.26
CA MET A 26 3.47 40.80 8.81
C MET A 26 3.96 42.23 8.49
N PRO A 27 4.67 42.89 9.42
CA PRO A 27 4.85 42.53 10.84
C PRO A 27 3.71 43.01 11.76
N ASP A 28 2.85 43.93 11.30
CA ASP A 28 1.92 44.71 12.14
C ASP A 28 0.88 43.87 12.92
N GLY A 29 0.52 42.69 12.43
CA GLY A 29 -0.42 41.76 13.06
C GLY A 29 0.19 40.87 14.15
N PHE A 30 1.49 41.01 14.43
CA PHE A 30 2.25 40.15 15.32
C PHE A 30 3.10 40.94 16.32
N SER A 31 3.26 40.38 17.51
CA SER A 31 4.21 40.86 18.52
C SER A 31 5.40 39.91 18.54
N PHE A 32 6.60 40.48 18.53
CA PHE A 32 7.86 39.76 18.59
C PHE A 32 8.43 39.78 20.01
N ALA A 33 9.13 38.72 20.41
CA ALA A 33 9.79 38.66 21.70
C ALA A 33 10.89 39.74 21.84
N PRO A 34 11.16 40.21 23.08
CA PRO A 34 12.21 41.18 23.33
C PRO A 34 13.57 40.72 22.76
N GLY A 35 14.21 41.58 21.97
CA GLY A 35 15.50 41.30 21.33
C GLY A 35 15.40 40.83 19.87
N ILE A 36 14.20 40.55 19.37
CA ILE A 36 13.96 40.29 17.94
C ILE A 36 13.54 41.60 17.27
N ASN A 37 14.33 42.05 16.29
CA ASN A 37 13.95 43.18 15.44
C ASN A 37 13.29 42.64 14.15
N PRO A 38 11.97 42.84 13.94
CA PRO A 38 11.27 42.36 12.76
C PRO A 38 11.82 42.96 11.45
N ASP A 39 12.27 44.22 11.46
CA ASP A 39 12.79 44.91 10.27
C ASP A 39 14.09 44.28 9.72
N ARG A 40 14.73 43.40 10.52
CA ARG A 40 15.96 42.70 10.13
C ARG A 40 15.69 41.46 9.27
N TYR A 41 14.45 40.97 9.25
CA TYR A 41 14.07 39.75 8.56
C TYR A 41 12.97 40.05 7.53
N PRO A 42 13.10 39.56 6.27
CA PRO A 42 12.03 39.71 5.31
C PRO A 42 10.74 39.05 5.80
N ASP A 43 9.60 39.73 5.63
CA ASP A 43 8.29 39.27 6.08
C ASP A 43 7.96 37.84 5.62
N LEU A 44 8.37 37.50 4.38
CA LEU A 44 8.21 36.16 3.84
C LEU A 44 8.88 35.08 4.70
N PHE A 45 10.11 35.29 5.14
CA PHE A 45 10.81 34.30 5.97
C PHE A 45 10.20 34.23 7.38
N SER A 46 9.77 35.36 7.93
CA SER A 46 9.06 35.42 9.21
C SER A 46 7.72 34.67 9.15
N SER A 47 6.97 34.80 8.05
CA SER A 47 5.72 34.06 7.82
C SER A 47 5.94 32.56 7.61
N ILE A 48 6.96 32.16 6.85
CA ILE A 48 7.33 30.74 6.67
C ILE A 48 7.73 30.13 8.02
N TYR A 49 8.57 30.85 8.78
CA TYR A 49 9.00 30.42 10.11
C TYR A 49 7.80 30.22 11.03
N LEU A 50 6.91 31.21 11.14
CA LEU A 50 5.72 31.13 11.96
C LEU A 50 4.82 29.95 11.56
N SER A 51 4.62 29.74 10.26
CA SER A 51 3.82 28.61 9.75
C SER A 51 4.48 27.26 10.10
N LEU A 52 5.79 27.12 9.91
CA LEU A 52 6.51 25.89 10.25
C LEU A 52 6.39 25.54 11.74
N VAL A 53 6.60 26.50 12.63
CA VAL A 53 6.56 26.24 14.09
C VAL A 53 5.13 26.01 14.57
N THR A 54 4.13 26.62 13.94
CA THR A 54 2.71 26.45 14.29
C THR A 54 2.16 25.15 13.75
N LEU A 55 2.37 24.84 12.48
CA LEU A 55 1.98 23.58 11.84
C LEU A 55 2.69 22.39 12.50
N GLY A 56 3.96 22.54 12.83
CA GLY A 56 4.76 21.56 13.57
C GLY A 56 4.41 21.47 15.06
N THR A 57 3.48 22.29 15.56
CA THR A 57 3.05 22.36 16.98
C THR A 57 4.16 22.70 17.98
N LEU A 58 5.29 23.22 17.48
CA LEU A 58 6.45 23.57 18.29
C LEU A 58 6.24 24.88 19.05
N GLY A 59 5.66 25.88 18.36
CA GLY A 59 5.13 27.10 18.97
C GLY A 59 6.06 27.80 19.95
N TYR A 60 7.27 28.19 19.51
CA TYR A 60 8.29 28.80 20.39
C TYR A 60 7.81 30.04 21.17
N GLY A 61 6.76 30.71 20.71
CA GLY A 61 6.15 31.85 21.39
C GLY A 61 6.94 33.15 21.23
N ASP A 62 7.92 33.17 20.34
CA ASP A 62 8.72 34.33 19.97
C ASP A 62 8.01 35.27 18.98
N VAL A 63 7.03 34.75 18.26
CA VAL A 63 6.10 35.50 17.41
C VAL A 63 4.67 35.17 17.82
N VAL A 64 3.91 36.17 18.24
CA VAL A 64 2.56 35.98 18.81
C VAL A 64 1.52 36.84 18.08
N ALA A 65 0.41 36.23 17.69
CA ALA A 65 -0.72 36.90 17.05
C ALA A 65 -1.38 37.96 17.96
N THR A 66 -1.46 39.21 17.49
CA THR A 66 -2.08 40.31 18.23
C THR A 66 -3.53 40.56 17.81
N THR A 67 -3.88 40.30 16.55
CA THR A 67 -5.24 40.55 16.04
C THR A 67 -6.22 39.39 16.38
N PRO A 68 -7.51 39.68 16.59
CA PRO A 68 -8.51 38.66 16.90
C PRO A 68 -8.60 37.54 15.85
N VAL A 69 -8.47 37.90 14.57
CA VAL A 69 -8.52 36.94 13.46
C VAL A 69 -7.31 36.00 13.50
N LEU A 70 -6.10 36.54 13.66
CA LEU A 70 -4.87 35.75 13.74
C LEU A 70 -4.86 34.81 14.95
N ARG A 71 -5.44 35.24 16.08
CA ARG A 71 -5.59 34.42 17.28
C ARG A 71 -6.50 33.21 17.11
N ILE A 72 -7.37 33.22 16.10
CA ILE A 72 -8.19 32.06 15.72
C ILE A 72 -7.48 31.20 14.67
N LEU A 73 -6.79 31.85 13.72
CA LEU A 73 -6.08 31.17 12.63
C LEU A 73 -4.90 30.33 13.13
N ALA A 74 -4.08 30.83 14.06
CA ALA A 74 -2.91 30.08 14.54
C ALA A 74 -3.29 28.73 15.22
N PRO A 75 -4.30 28.66 16.12
CA PRO A 75 -4.80 27.37 16.62
C PRO A 75 -5.47 26.48 15.57
N LEU A 76 -5.99 27.05 14.47
CA LEU A 76 -6.52 26.27 13.36
C LEU A 76 -5.39 25.62 12.55
N GLU A 77 -4.32 26.36 12.26
CA GLU A 77 -3.13 25.80 11.60
C GLU A 77 -2.54 24.64 12.41
N ALA A 78 -2.34 24.82 13.72
CA ALA A 78 -1.83 23.75 14.58
C ALA A 78 -2.72 22.49 14.55
N ARG A 79 -4.05 22.67 14.53
CA ARG A 79 -5.00 21.55 14.37
C ARG A 79 -4.85 20.85 13.02
N THR A 80 -4.69 21.60 11.93
CA THR A 80 -4.47 21.01 10.60
C THR A 80 -3.16 20.23 10.51
N GLY A 81 -2.10 20.69 11.19
CA GLY A 81 -0.85 19.94 11.33
C GLY A 81 -1.04 18.62 12.06
N PHE A 82 -1.79 18.63 13.17
CA PHE A 82 -2.11 17.41 13.91
C PHE A 82 -2.98 16.42 13.10
N ILE A 83 -3.96 16.91 12.35
CA ILE A 83 -4.77 16.08 11.44
C ILE A 83 -3.88 15.45 10.37
N LEU A 84 -2.97 16.23 9.76
CA LEU A 84 -2.03 15.73 8.76
C LEU A 84 -1.12 14.63 9.34
N PHE A 85 -0.60 14.83 10.56
CA PHE A 85 0.21 13.83 11.24
C PHE A 85 -0.60 12.55 11.51
N THR A 86 -1.82 12.68 12.03
CA THR A 86 -2.72 11.55 12.31
C THR A 86 -3.06 10.77 11.03
N ALA A 87 -3.38 11.48 9.95
CA ALA A 87 -3.64 10.89 8.64
C ALA A 87 -2.40 10.18 8.09
N ALA A 88 -1.22 10.79 8.18
CA ALA A 88 0.04 10.20 7.76
C ALA A 88 0.33 8.89 8.51
N VAL A 89 0.21 8.89 9.85
CA VAL A 89 0.41 7.68 10.67
C VAL A 89 -0.63 6.61 10.33
N SER A 90 -1.89 6.99 10.20
CA SER A 90 -2.98 6.06 9.85
C SER A 90 -2.74 5.42 8.49
N TRP A 91 -2.32 6.20 7.51
CA TRP A 91 -2.07 5.72 6.16
C TRP A 91 -0.82 4.85 6.08
N ILE A 92 0.24 5.22 6.79
CA ILE A 92 1.41 4.37 6.98
C ILE A 92 0.98 3.03 7.60
N MET A 93 0.20 3.04 8.68
CA MET A 93 -0.22 1.80 9.35
C MET A 93 -1.14 0.93 8.47
N GLN A 94 -1.95 1.51 7.59
CA GLN A 94 -2.75 0.78 6.61
C GLN A 94 -1.91 0.21 5.47
N LEU A 95 -0.83 0.89 5.06
CA LEU A 95 0.00 0.46 3.94
C LEU A 95 1.00 -0.66 4.31
N TYR A 96 1.47 -0.70 5.58
CA TYR A 96 2.40 -1.74 6.06
C TYR A 96 1.87 -3.18 5.97
N PRO A 97 0.62 -3.53 6.33
CA PRO A 97 0.12 -4.89 6.21
C PRO A 97 0.03 -5.38 4.76
N ALA A 98 -0.24 -4.49 3.80
CA ALA A 98 -0.27 -4.81 2.37
C ALA A 98 1.13 -5.22 1.84
N LEU A 99 2.19 -4.55 2.32
CA LEU A 99 3.58 -4.84 1.92
C LEU A 99 4.19 -6.03 2.65
N ASN A 100 3.82 -6.27 3.92
CA ASN A 100 4.42 -7.35 4.71
C ASN A 100 3.79 -8.72 4.41
N ARG A 101 2.51 -8.77 3.99
CA ARG A 101 1.83 -10.03 3.65
C ARG A 101 2.35 -10.70 2.38
N ARG A 102 2.77 -9.92 1.36
CA ARG A 102 3.31 -10.48 0.10
C ARG A 102 4.65 -11.21 0.28
N ARG A 103 5.49 -10.75 1.23
CA ARG A 103 6.80 -11.34 1.50
C ARG A 103 6.72 -12.67 2.26
N THR A 104 5.77 -12.81 3.18
CA THR A 104 5.59 -14.03 3.97
C THR A 104 5.02 -15.18 3.16
N THR A 105 4.12 -14.89 2.22
CA THR A 105 3.52 -15.91 1.35
C THR A 105 4.57 -16.49 0.41
N THR A 106 5.42 -15.66 -0.20
CA THR A 106 6.35 -16.16 -1.21
C THR A 106 7.53 -16.95 -0.65
N LEU A 107 8.06 -16.55 0.52
CA LEU A 107 9.12 -17.34 1.17
C LEU A 107 8.61 -18.74 1.57
N ARG A 108 7.33 -18.87 1.90
CA ARG A 108 6.70 -20.15 2.24
C ARG A 108 6.37 -21.00 1.00
N THR A 109 5.82 -20.41 -0.05
CA THR A 109 5.57 -21.13 -1.32
C THR A 109 6.87 -21.69 -1.90
N ARG A 110 7.98 -20.93 -1.80
CA ARG A 110 9.30 -21.41 -2.22
C ARG A 110 9.79 -22.61 -1.40
N SER A 111 9.63 -22.58 -0.08
CA SER A 111 9.99 -23.74 0.77
C SER A 111 9.14 -24.99 0.51
N LEU A 112 7.90 -24.83 0.04
CA LEU A 112 6.99 -25.95 -0.27
C LEU A 112 7.33 -26.59 -1.62
N VAL A 113 7.67 -25.78 -2.62
CA VAL A 113 8.12 -26.26 -3.94
C VAL A 113 9.50 -26.92 -3.84
N GLU A 114 10.44 -26.33 -3.09
CA GLU A 114 11.77 -26.93 -2.85
C GLU A 114 11.67 -28.21 -1.98
N GLY A 115 10.60 -28.37 -1.19
CA GLY A 115 10.36 -29.53 -0.32
C GLY A 115 9.72 -30.76 -0.99
N GLY A 116 9.57 -30.80 -2.32
CA GLY A 116 9.03 -31.97 -3.05
C GLY A 116 7.52 -32.21 -2.88
N PHE A 117 6.77 -31.20 -2.45
CA PHE A 117 5.32 -31.26 -2.20
C PHE A 117 4.52 -31.72 -3.42
N VAL A 118 4.78 -31.11 -4.59
CA VAL A 118 4.11 -31.47 -5.86
C VAL A 118 4.41 -32.92 -6.24
N SER A 119 5.66 -33.35 -6.05
CA SER A 119 6.10 -34.71 -6.34
C SER A 119 5.40 -35.74 -5.45
N ARG A 120 5.13 -35.41 -4.17
CA ARG A 120 4.37 -36.28 -3.26
C ARG A 120 2.90 -36.40 -3.64
N LEU A 121 2.26 -35.28 -4.02
CA LEU A 121 0.89 -35.28 -4.53
C LEU A 121 0.77 -36.13 -5.80
N GLU A 122 1.74 -36.05 -6.72
CA GLU A 122 1.76 -36.86 -7.94
C GLU A 122 1.91 -38.35 -7.68
N ARG A 123 2.62 -38.73 -6.61
CA ARG A 123 2.79 -40.13 -6.19
C ARG A 123 1.67 -40.65 -5.28
N ASP A 124 0.66 -39.85 -4.99
CA ASP A 124 -0.44 -40.17 -4.04
C ASP A 124 0.06 -40.45 -2.61
N GLU A 125 1.19 -39.82 -2.23
CA GLU A 125 1.87 -39.93 -0.93
C GLU A 125 1.68 -38.67 -0.06
N ALA A 126 0.61 -37.92 -0.31
CA ALA A 126 0.35 -36.69 0.44
C ALA A 126 -0.04 -36.98 1.90
N TYR A 127 0.28 -36.08 2.80
CA TYR A 127 -0.13 -36.14 4.20
C TYR A 127 -1.39 -35.28 4.44
N GLU A 128 -2.14 -35.55 5.51
CA GLU A 128 -3.26 -34.67 5.89
C GLU A 128 -2.80 -33.23 6.17
N THR A 129 -1.55 -33.05 6.64
CA THR A 129 -0.93 -31.74 6.83
C THR A 129 -0.70 -30.99 5.52
N ASP A 130 -0.61 -31.68 4.38
CA ASP A 130 -0.48 -31.04 3.06
C ASP A 130 -1.77 -30.29 2.69
N ALA A 131 -2.95 -30.75 3.16
CA ALA A 131 -4.21 -30.05 2.98
C ALA A 131 -4.26 -28.69 3.72
N LEU A 132 -3.62 -28.58 4.89
CA LEU A 132 -3.53 -27.33 5.64
C LEU A 132 -2.75 -26.27 4.86
N VAL A 133 -1.64 -26.69 4.26
CA VAL A 133 -0.81 -25.83 3.40
C VAL A 133 -1.62 -25.32 2.21
N MET A 134 -2.39 -26.19 1.56
CA MET A 134 -3.24 -25.80 0.43
C MET A 134 -4.31 -24.78 0.84
N ASN A 135 -4.93 -24.94 2.00
CA ASN A 135 -5.90 -23.98 2.53
C ASN A 135 -5.27 -22.63 2.90
N GLU A 136 -4.01 -22.64 3.38
CA GLU A 136 -3.24 -21.41 3.62
C GLU A 136 -2.97 -20.66 2.31
N ILE A 137 -2.58 -21.38 1.24
CA ILE A 137 -2.39 -20.79 -0.09
C ILE A 137 -3.72 -20.24 -0.62
N ALA A 138 -4.81 -20.99 -0.51
CA ALA A 138 -6.14 -20.56 -0.94
C ALA A 138 -6.57 -19.28 -0.21
N SER A 139 -6.34 -19.21 1.09
CA SER A 139 -6.64 -18.01 1.90
C SER A 139 -5.78 -16.81 1.49
N ALA A 140 -4.50 -17.03 1.16
CA ALA A 140 -3.63 -15.97 0.67
C ALA A 140 -4.07 -15.42 -0.70
N LEU A 141 -4.52 -16.29 -1.62
CA LEU A 141 -5.08 -15.87 -2.91
C LEU A 141 -6.41 -15.13 -2.74
N ALA A 142 -7.31 -15.63 -1.90
CA ALA A 142 -8.58 -14.97 -1.58
C ALA A 142 -8.37 -13.58 -0.94
N GLN A 143 -7.39 -13.46 -0.05
CA GLN A 143 -7.01 -12.16 0.50
C GLN A 143 -6.47 -11.22 -0.58
N THR A 144 -5.60 -11.73 -1.47
CA THR A 144 -5.05 -10.93 -2.57
C THR A 144 -6.16 -10.38 -3.47
N ARG A 145 -7.21 -11.17 -3.72
CA ARG A 145 -8.42 -10.73 -4.42
C ARG A 145 -9.11 -9.57 -3.70
N VAL A 146 -9.35 -9.69 -2.38
CA VAL A 146 -9.97 -8.63 -1.58
C VAL A 146 -9.12 -7.36 -1.60
N ASP A 147 -7.81 -7.49 -1.47
CA ASP A 147 -6.88 -6.36 -1.49
C ASP A 147 -6.90 -5.64 -2.86
N LEU A 148 -6.98 -6.39 -3.97
CA LEU A 148 -7.11 -5.83 -5.32
C LEU A 148 -8.45 -5.11 -5.52
N MET A 149 -9.56 -5.65 -5.00
CA MET A 149 -10.86 -4.96 -5.05
C MET A 149 -10.85 -3.63 -4.28
N GLN A 150 -10.07 -3.53 -3.20
CA GLN A 150 -9.99 -2.31 -2.39
C GLN A 150 -8.98 -1.30 -2.94
N SER A 151 -7.97 -1.75 -3.68
CA SER A 151 -6.87 -0.91 -4.17
C SER A 151 -6.40 -1.38 -5.54
N ALA A 152 -7.27 -1.22 -6.55
CA ALA A 152 -7.02 -1.61 -7.94
C ALA A 152 -5.75 -0.95 -8.52
N GLU A 153 -5.37 0.23 -8.04
CA GLU A 153 -4.14 0.91 -8.43
C GLU A 153 -2.86 0.10 -8.12
N THR A 154 -2.92 -0.82 -7.14
CA THR A 154 -1.80 -1.68 -6.77
C THR A 154 -1.48 -2.70 -7.88
N TYR A 155 -2.44 -3.01 -8.76
CA TYR A 155 -2.23 -3.90 -9.91
C TYR A 155 -1.11 -3.41 -10.84
N TYR A 156 -1.05 -2.09 -11.09
CA TYR A 156 -0.07 -1.48 -11.98
C TYR A 156 1.33 -1.36 -11.37
N PHE A 157 1.46 -1.52 -10.05
CA PHE A 157 2.76 -1.56 -9.40
C PHE A 157 3.32 -2.98 -9.43
N ALA A 158 3.91 -3.34 -10.59
CA ALA A 158 4.57 -4.63 -10.77
C ALA A 158 5.71 -4.84 -9.75
N GLU A 159 5.70 -6.01 -9.10
CA GLU A 159 6.69 -6.37 -8.10
C GLU A 159 8.06 -6.58 -8.77
N LYS A 160 9.12 -5.96 -8.23
CA LYS A 160 10.47 -6.01 -8.87
C LYS A 160 11.03 -7.43 -8.97
N ASP A 161 10.58 -8.34 -8.12
CA ASP A 161 11.03 -9.72 -8.10
C ASP A 161 10.01 -10.63 -8.78
N ARG A 162 10.41 -11.20 -9.93
CA ARG A 162 9.57 -12.07 -10.76
C ARG A 162 9.17 -13.35 -10.01
N SER A 163 9.93 -13.75 -8.99
CA SER A 163 9.63 -14.90 -8.12
C SER A 163 8.49 -14.65 -7.12
N LEU A 164 8.16 -13.37 -6.88
CA LEU A 164 7.07 -12.91 -6.01
C LEU A 164 5.83 -12.46 -6.80
N ALA A 165 5.84 -12.64 -8.13
CA ALA A 165 4.80 -12.08 -8.99
C ALA A 165 3.47 -12.86 -8.87
N LEU A 166 2.36 -12.12 -8.81
CA LEU A 166 0.98 -12.62 -8.78
C LEU A 166 0.70 -13.77 -9.78
N PRO A 167 1.11 -13.67 -11.07
CA PRO A 167 0.92 -14.76 -12.02
C PRO A 167 1.55 -16.07 -11.57
N GLN A 168 2.76 -16.05 -10.99
CA GLN A 168 3.46 -17.27 -10.58
C GLN A 168 2.76 -17.95 -9.40
N ALA A 169 2.23 -17.17 -8.45
CA ALA A 169 1.42 -17.71 -7.35
C ALA A 169 0.15 -18.38 -7.88
N MET A 170 -0.52 -17.76 -8.86
CA MET A 170 -1.70 -18.34 -9.51
C MET A 170 -1.36 -19.61 -10.31
N THR A 171 -0.28 -19.61 -11.11
CA THR A 171 0.17 -20.81 -11.84
C THR A 171 0.47 -21.96 -10.89
N THR A 172 1.18 -21.68 -9.80
CA THR A 172 1.57 -22.68 -8.80
C THR A 172 0.35 -23.22 -8.06
N GLY A 173 -0.55 -22.34 -7.60
CA GLY A 173 -1.80 -22.73 -6.95
C GLY A 173 -2.70 -23.57 -7.85
N TRP A 174 -2.82 -23.19 -9.12
CA TRP A 174 -3.58 -23.94 -10.13
C TRP A 174 -2.99 -25.34 -10.38
N GLY A 175 -1.66 -25.42 -10.52
CA GLY A 175 -0.96 -26.70 -10.69
C GLY A 175 -1.19 -27.63 -9.51
N ILE A 176 -1.00 -27.13 -8.28
CA ILE A 176 -1.23 -27.89 -7.04
C ILE A 176 -2.68 -28.37 -6.94
N ALA A 177 -3.66 -27.50 -7.19
CA ALA A 177 -5.08 -27.85 -7.13
C ALA A 177 -5.45 -28.97 -8.12
N LYS A 178 -4.92 -28.89 -9.35
CA LYS A 178 -5.14 -29.91 -10.38
C LYS A 178 -4.53 -31.27 -10.00
N THR A 179 -3.35 -31.27 -9.40
CA THR A 179 -2.69 -32.49 -8.94
C THR A 179 -3.42 -33.09 -7.73
N ALA A 180 -3.83 -32.26 -6.76
CA ALA A 180 -4.55 -32.70 -5.57
C ALA A 180 -5.87 -33.41 -5.89
N LYS A 181 -6.61 -32.94 -6.91
CA LYS A 181 -7.86 -33.58 -7.38
C LYS A 181 -7.67 -35.00 -7.92
N LYS A 182 -6.43 -35.41 -8.23
CA LYS A 182 -6.11 -36.77 -8.73
C LYS A 182 -5.71 -37.73 -7.61
N THR A 183 -5.53 -37.24 -6.39
CA THR A 183 -5.17 -38.06 -5.24
C THR A 183 -6.37 -38.86 -4.73
N ARG A 184 -6.10 -39.94 -3.99
CA ARG A 184 -7.13 -40.76 -3.35
C ARG A 184 -7.49 -40.30 -1.94
N ILE A 185 -6.79 -39.30 -1.42
CA ILE A 185 -6.93 -38.82 -0.06
C ILE A 185 -8.04 -37.76 -0.02
N PRO A 186 -9.21 -38.03 0.62
CA PRO A 186 -10.38 -37.14 0.52
C PRO A 186 -10.13 -35.71 1.03
N ILE A 187 -9.34 -35.56 2.10
CA ILE A 187 -9.05 -34.23 2.67
C ILE A 187 -8.17 -33.37 1.74
N VAL A 188 -7.29 -34.00 0.98
CA VAL A 188 -6.42 -33.33 0.00
C VAL A 188 -7.22 -32.94 -1.24
N VAL A 189 -8.15 -33.79 -1.68
CA VAL A 189 -9.10 -33.46 -2.76
C VAL A 189 -9.95 -32.25 -2.38
N ALA A 190 -10.54 -32.24 -1.17
CA ALA A 190 -11.34 -31.13 -0.67
C ALA A 190 -10.54 -29.82 -0.61
N ALA A 191 -9.30 -29.85 -0.09
CA ALA A 191 -8.43 -28.68 -0.09
C ALA A 191 -8.06 -28.22 -1.53
N GLY A 192 -7.94 -29.16 -2.47
CA GLY A 192 -7.73 -28.87 -3.89
C GLY A 192 -8.92 -28.15 -4.55
N GLU A 193 -10.15 -28.48 -4.14
CA GLU A 193 -11.34 -27.76 -4.57
C GLU A 193 -11.38 -26.34 -4.04
N VAL A 194 -11.11 -26.14 -2.75
CA VAL A 194 -11.02 -24.80 -2.14
C VAL A 194 -9.98 -23.93 -2.85
N LEU A 195 -8.80 -24.50 -3.13
CA LEU A 195 -7.75 -23.79 -3.87
C LEU A 195 -8.15 -23.49 -5.32
N THR A 196 -8.88 -24.39 -5.98
CA THR A 196 -9.42 -24.15 -7.33
C THR A 196 -10.35 -22.94 -7.33
N VAL A 197 -11.26 -22.86 -6.36
CA VAL A 197 -12.21 -21.74 -6.23
C VAL A 197 -11.46 -20.43 -6.00
N ALA A 198 -10.50 -20.41 -5.07
CA ALA A 198 -9.72 -19.21 -4.78
C ALA A 198 -8.93 -18.69 -6.01
N VAL A 199 -8.33 -19.60 -6.80
CA VAL A 199 -7.65 -19.23 -8.05
C VAL A 199 -8.65 -18.71 -9.09
N SER A 200 -9.80 -19.37 -9.23
CA SER A 200 -10.84 -18.98 -10.18
C SER A 200 -11.40 -17.60 -9.87
N ASP A 201 -11.78 -17.35 -8.62
CA ASP A 201 -12.37 -16.07 -8.18
C ASP A 201 -11.40 -14.89 -8.40
N LEU A 202 -10.10 -15.13 -8.20
CA LEU A 202 -9.06 -14.15 -8.47
C LEU A 202 -8.86 -13.95 -9.97
N ALA A 203 -8.87 -15.03 -10.77
CA ALA A 203 -8.77 -14.94 -12.23
C ALA A 203 -9.94 -14.15 -12.83
N THR A 204 -11.17 -14.42 -12.38
CA THR A 204 -12.36 -13.69 -12.82
C THR A 204 -12.26 -12.20 -12.48
N LEU A 205 -11.84 -11.84 -11.25
CA LEU A 205 -11.62 -10.43 -10.90
C LEU A 205 -10.61 -9.77 -11.86
N LEU A 206 -9.50 -10.44 -12.13
CA LEU A 206 -8.46 -9.91 -13.01
C LEU A 206 -8.92 -9.74 -14.46
N GLN A 207 -9.73 -10.67 -14.97
CA GLN A 207 -10.32 -10.60 -16.30
C GLN A 207 -11.32 -9.45 -16.40
N ASP A 208 -12.23 -9.33 -15.42
CA ASP A 208 -13.29 -8.33 -15.44
C ASP A 208 -12.75 -6.89 -15.30
N GLU A 209 -11.82 -6.68 -14.35
CA GLU A 209 -11.31 -5.33 -14.04
C GLU A 209 -10.14 -4.89 -14.93
N PHE A 210 -9.24 -5.80 -15.30
CA PHE A 210 -7.95 -5.42 -15.91
C PHE A 210 -7.72 -6.02 -17.30
N LEU A 211 -8.26 -7.21 -17.59
CA LEU A 211 -7.93 -7.98 -18.79
C LEU A 211 -9.19 -8.44 -19.53
N GLN A 212 -9.98 -7.48 -20.01
CA GLN A 212 -11.25 -7.71 -20.73
C GLN A 212 -11.14 -8.56 -22.01
N GLN A 213 -9.93 -8.92 -22.45
CA GLN A 213 -9.65 -9.77 -23.61
C GLN A 213 -8.79 -11.01 -23.27
N ALA A 214 -8.64 -11.35 -21.99
CA ALA A 214 -8.07 -12.65 -21.63
C ALA A 214 -9.04 -13.76 -22.06
N GLY A 215 -8.50 -14.91 -22.52
CA GLY A 215 -9.31 -16.06 -22.94
C GLY A 215 -10.20 -16.62 -21.83
N ASP A 216 -11.06 -17.58 -22.16
CA ASP A 216 -12.11 -18.08 -21.25
C ASP A 216 -11.63 -19.07 -20.17
N ASP A 217 -10.38 -19.55 -20.26
CA ASP A 217 -9.84 -20.55 -19.34
C ASP A 217 -8.80 -19.96 -18.36
N ILE A 218 -8.80 -20.46 -17.12
CA ILE A 218 -7.90 -20.01 -16.04
C ILE A 218 -6.43 -19.95 -16.47
N PRO A 219 -5.85 -20.97 -17.17
CA PRO A 219 -4.49 -20.88 -17.68
C PRO A 219 -4.26 -19.70 -18.63
N ALA A 220 -5.16 -19.43 -19.57
CA ALA A 220 -5.02 -18.30 -20.49
C ALA A 220 -5.13 -16.95 -19.78
N ILE A 221 -5.97 -16.84 -18.75
CA ILE A 221 -6.05 -15.64 -17.92
C ILE A 221 -4.72 -15.43 -17.18
N ILE A 222 -4.16 -16.47 -16.55
CA ILE A 222 -2.87 -16.39 -15.86
C ILE A 222 -1.75 -15.97 -16.83
N ASP A 223 -1.72 -16.53 -18.04
CA ASP A 223 -0.75 -16.17 -19.08
C ASP A 223 -0.94 -14.72 -19.59
N ALA A 224 -2.18 -14.23 -19.66
CA ALA A 224 -2.47 -12.84 -19.99
C ALA A 224 -1.94 -11.89 -18.90
N VAL A 225 -2.18 -12.21 -17.62
CA VAL A 225 -1.63 -11.44 -16.48
C VAL A 225 -0.11 -11.45 -16.49
N ALA A 226 0.52 -12.60 -16.78
CA ALA A 226 1.98 -12.72 -16.85
C ALA A 226 2.58 -11.86 -17.97
N ARG A 227 1.90 -11.76 -19.13
CA ARG A 227 2.33 -10.91 -20.24
C ARG A 227 2.19 -9.43 -19.91
N ASP A 228 1.07 -9.03 -19.32
CA ASP A 228 0.80 -7.63 -18.96
C ASP A 228 1.80 -7.09 -17.92
N GLN A 229 2.02 -7.85 -16.84
CA GLN A 229 3.01 -7.50 -15.82
C GLN A 229 4.47 -7.67 -16.28
N GLY A 230 4.70 -8.48 -17.33
CA GLY A 230 6.01 -8.67 -17.94
C GLY A 230 6.41 -7.59 -18.94
N GLY A 231 5.43 -7.01 -19.66
CA GLY A 231 5.63 -6.00 -20.71
C GLY A 231 5.77 -4.57 -20.21
N THR A 232 5.17 -4.25 -19.06
CA THR A 232 5.24 -2.94 -18.39
C THR A 232 6.64 -2.54 -17.92
N ARG A 233 7.64 -3.43 -18.06
CA ARG A 233 9.06 -3.18 -17.73
C ARG A 233 9.90 -2.55 -18.86
N SER A 234 9.31 -2.25 -20.02
CA SER A 234 10.04 -1.73 -21.21
C SER A 234 9.85 -0.23 -21.50
N ALA A 235 9.07 0.49 -20.70
CA ALA A 235 8.91 1.94 -20.82
C ALA A 235 9.35 2.62 -19.52
N GLY A 236 10.61 3.09 -19.48
CA GLY A 236 11.16 3.85 -18.35
C GLY A 236 12.65 3.63 -18.17
#